data_AF-A0A317Q9Q9-F1
#
_entry.id   AF-A0A317Q9Q9-F1
#
_cell.length_a   1.000
_cell.length_b   1.000
_cell.length_c   1.000
_cell.angle_alpha   90.00
_cell.angle_beta   90.00
_cell.angle_gamma   90.00
#
_symmetry.space_group_name_H-M   'P 1'
#
loop_
_entity.id
_entity.type
_entity.pdbx_description
1 polymer ?
#
loop_
_entity_poly.entity_id
_entity_poly.type
_entity_poly.pdbx_seq_one_letter_code
_entity_poly.pdbx_strand_id
1 'polypeptide(L)'
;MSFHPKCLVALVLAVSAGAQADITEARITADCAKVSHYAAEGKAAWAANKFAAARAAFEEQVSWSEQCDLPDDQIAAAYNAVANTYIQQADYHRAWAWLMLAPGYPESVQNLALIKDKLAAEPFSRSPDGVWWKYAGRGIWQSIKVTSAGNDKINVDFEGYAFGLMGLYNGPNMGHFVRTVAFSGNHATVKLRDDDDDVSSNDTDSDDSINCNIHLQFTPDQLTVTTVRPQQCGFGHNVTANGTWIRVQ
;
A
#
# COMPACT_ATOMS: atom_id res chain seq x y z
N MET A 1 47.77 14.74 63.85
CA MET A 1 47.81 13.71 62.79
C MET A 1 46.91 12.57 63.18
N SER A 2 45.71 12.48 62.61
CA SER A 2 44.91 11.26 62.45
C SER A 2 43.59 11.64 61.80
N PHE A 3 43.22 11.00 60.69
CA PHE A 3 41.90 10.42 60.41
C PHE A 3 41.99 9.64 59.08
N HIS A 4 41.78 8.33 59.16
CA HIS A 4 41.46 7.40 58.07
C HIS A 4 39.91 7.30 57.97
N PRO A 5 39.28 6.51 57.07
CA PRO A 5 39.52 6.19 55.65
C PRO A 5 38.19 6.14 54.83
N LYS A 6 38.28 5.71 53.57
CA LYS A 6 37.26 5.02 52.72
C LYS A 6 36.24 5.85 51.91
N CYS A 7 35.88 5.19 50.80
CA CYS A 7 34.71 5.37 49.94
C CYS A 7 34.81 6.43 48.85
N LEU A 8 35.17 5.99 47.63
CA LEU A 8 34.33 6.26 46.46
C LEU A 8 34.63 5.25 45.34
N VAL A 9 34.05 4.06 45.47
CA VAL A 9 33.70 3.20 44.33
C VAL A 9 32.19 2.96 44.45
N ALA A 10 31.49 3.10 43.32
CA ALA A 10 30.04 3.01 43.12
C ALA A 10 29.23 4.32 43.23
N LEU A 11 29.03 4.98 42.08
CA LEU A 11 27.78 5.68 41.76
C LEU A 11 27.47 5.37 40.28
N VAL A 12 26.83 4.22 40.04
CA VAL A 12 25.42 4.08 39.66
C VAL A 12 25.18 4.43 38.18
N LEU A 13 25.15 3.35 37.39
CA LEU A 13 24.36 3.23 36.17
C LEU A 13 22.88 3.54 36.49
N ALA A 14 22.41 4.72 36.12
CA ALA A 14 20.99 5.09 35.97
C ALA A 14 21.01 6.42 35.20
N VAL A 15 20.39 6.63 34.05
CA VAL A 15 19.07 6.23 33.59
C VAL A 15 19.13 6.16 32.06
N SER A 16 19.08 4.95 31.50
CA SER A 16 18.69 4.75 30.10
C SER A 16 17.29 4.14 30.12
N ALA A 17 16.34 4.85 30.75
CA ALA A 17 14.93 4.55 30.53
C ALA A 17 14.65 4.96 29.08
N GLY A 18 14.74 3.98 28.17
CA GLY A 18 14.32 4.17 26.79
C GLY A 18 12.90 4.73 26.81
N ALA A 19 12.70 5.86 26.15
CA ALA A 19 11.37 6.32 25.81
C ALA A 19 10.75 5.28 24.86
N GLN A 20 10.10 4.26 25.43
CA GLN A 20 9.12 3.50 24.68
C GLN A 20 7.97 4.48 24.42
N ALA A 21 7.80 4.84 23.15
CA ALA A 21 6.74 5.74 22.74
C ALA A 21 5.41 5.00 22.83
N ASP A 22 4.86 4.89 24.04
CA ASP A 22 3.53 4.32 24.25
C ASP A 22 2.52 5.08 23.38
N ILE A 23 1.68 4.33 22.67
CA ILE A 23 0.59 4.89 21.88
C ILE A 23 -0.54 5.20 22.87
N THR A 24 -0.53 6.42 23.40
CA THR A 24 -1.53 6.88 24.36
C THR A 24 -2.75 7.46 23.66
N GLU A 25 -3.90 7.41 24.33
CA GLU A 25 -5.15 8.01 23.83
C GLU A 25 -5.02 9.52 23.58
N ALA A 26 -4.22 10.21 24.41
CA ALA A 26 -3.90 11.62 24.23
C ALA A 26 -3.08 11.86 22.95
N ARG A 27 -2.11 10.98 22.64
CA ARG A 27 -1.34 11.04 21.40
C ARG A 27 -2.23 10.79 20.18
N ILE A 28 -3.07 9.76 20.22
CA ILE A 28 -4.02 9.45 19.14
C ILE A 28 -4.91 10.67 18.88
N THR A 29 -5.52 11.24 19.92
CA THR A 29 -6.36 12.43 19.81
C THR A 29 -5.61 13.61 19.18
N ALA A 30 -4.36 13.85 19.62
CA ALA A 30 -3.53 14.93 19.10
C ALA A 30 -3.12 14.71 17.63
N ASP A 31 -2.85 13.47 17.23
CA ASP A 31 -2.51 13.14 15.84
C ASP A 31 -3.75 13.23 14.94
N CYS A 32 -4.91 12.77 15.39
CA CYS A 32 -6.17 12.91 14.66
C CYS A 32 -6.59 14.37 14.43
N ALA A 33 -6.25 15.28 15.37
CA ALA A 33 -6.47 16.71 15.17
C ALA A 33 -5.66 17.30 14.00
N LYS A 34 -4.57 16.64 13.57
CA LYS A 34 -3.72 17.09 12.45
C LYS A 34 -4.30 16.79 11.07
N VAL A 35 -5.38 16.02 10.94
CA VAL A 35 -6.01 15.74 9.63
C VAL A 35 -6.33 17.04 8.88
N SER A 36 -6.85 18.04 9.60
CA SER A 36 -7.16 19.37 9.03
C SER A 36 -5.92 20.13 8.55
N HIS A 37 -4.76 19.90 9.17
CA HIS A 37 -3.49 20.48 8.77
C HIS A 37 -3.03 19.94 7.42
N TYR A 38 -3.05 18.61 7.24
CA TYR A 38 -2.71 17.98 5.96
C TYR A 38 -3.61 18.46 4.82
N ALA A 39 -4.91 18.61 5.08
CA ALA A 39 -5.85 19.19 4.12
C ALA A 39 -5.48 20.63 3.73
N ALA A 40 -5.07 21.46 4.70
CA ALA A 40 -4.66 22.84 4.47
C ALA A 40 -3.33 22.93 3.69
N GLU A 41 -2.35 22.10 4.04
CA GLU A 41 -1.08 21.99 3.31
C GLU A 41 -1.29 21.57 1.86
N GLY A 42 -2.13 20.55 1.62
CA GLY A 42 -2.47 20.09 0.29
C GLY A 42 -3.13 21.20 -0.54
N LYS A 43 -4.08 21.94 0.04
CA LYS A 43 -4.73 23.10 -0.62
C LYS A 43 -3.75 24.22 -0.92
N ALA A 44 -2.82 24.53 -0.01
CA ALA A 44 -1.80 25.54 -0.23
C ALA A 44 -0.83 25.14 -1.36
N ALA A 45 -0.36 23.89 -1.37
CA ALA A 45 0.48 23.35 -2.42
C ALA A 45 -0.24 23.32 -3.78
N TRP A 46 -1.52 22.94 -3.78
CA TRP A 46 -2.39 22.97 -4.96
C TRP A 46 -2.49 24.37 -5.55
N ALA A 47 -2.80 25.38 -4.73
CA ALA A 47 -2.92 26.77 -5.16
C ALA A 47 -1.61 27.31 -5.75
N ALA A 48 -0.47 26.75 -5.32
CA ALA A 48 0.85 27.05 -5.87
C ALA A 48 1.23 26.20 -7.10
N ASN A 49 0.31 25.43 -7.68
CA ASN A 49 0.53 24.48 -8.78
C ASN A 49 1.58 23.39 -8.48
N LYS A 50 1.82 23.08 -7.20
CA LYS A 50 2.76 22.03 -6.76
C LYS A 50 2.01 20.72 -6.57
N PHE A 51 1.48 20.15 -7.65
CA PHE A 51 0.55 19.01 -7.57
C PHE A 51 1.13 17.75 -6.91
N ALA A 52 2.43 17.46 -7.08
CA ALA A 52 3.06 16.34 -6.39
C ALA A 52 3.14 16.54 -4.86
N ALA A 53 3.44 17.77 -4.41
CA ALA A 53 3.45 18.09 -2.98
C ALA A 53 2.03 18.13 -2.41
N ALA A 54 1.06 18.64 -3.19
CA ALA A 54 -0.35 18.60 -2.83
C ALA A 54 -0.83 17.16 -2.65
N ARG A 55 -0.44 16.27 -3.56
CA ARG A 55 -0.76 14.84 -3.49
C ARG A 55 -0.24 14.22 -2.20
N ALA A 56 1.05 14.41 -1.89
CA ALA A 56 1.63 13.85 -0.67
C ALA A 56 0.87 14.30 0.59
N ALA A 57 0.51 15.58 0.68
CA ALA A 57 -0.28 16.08 1.81
C ALA A 57 -1.72 15.54 1.83
N PHE A 58 -2.38 15.39 0.68
CA PHE A 58 -3.71 14.78 0.62
C PHE A 58 -3.69 13.27 0.90
N GLU A 59 -2.62 12.56 0.53
CA GLU A 59 -2.43 11.16 0.89
C GLU A 59 -2.25 11.01 2.41
N GLU A 60 -1.50 11.89 3.08
CA GLU A 60 -1.44 11.96 4.54
C GLU A 60 -2.82 12.28 5.16
N GLN A 61 -3.58 13.19 4.55
CA GLN A 61 -4.96 13.46 4.97
C GLN A 61 -5.80 12.16 4.91
N VAL A 62 -5.72 11.39 3.83
CA VAL A 62 -6.43 10.10 3.70
C VAL A 62 -5.97 9.14 4.79
N SER A 63 -4.66 8.92 4.92
CA SER A 63 -4.05 8.02 5.90
C SER A 63 -4.62 8.24 7.30
N TRP A 64 -4.57 9.50 7.76
CA TRP A 64 -5.04 9.84 9.10
C TRP A 64 -6.56 9.89 9.20
N SER A 65 -7.28 10.30 8.15
CA SER A 65 -8.76 10.28 8.18
C SER A 65 -9.30 8.88 8.43
N GLU A 66 -8.73 7.88 7.78
CA GLU A 66 -9.14 6.49 8.02
C GLU A 66 -8.60 5.91 9.33
N GLN A 67 -7.36 6.25 9.74
CA GLN A 67 -6.81 5.79 11.02
C GLN A 67 -7.62 6.28 12.21
N CYS A 68 -8.16 7.48 12.09
CA CYS A 68 -8.97 8.15 13.10
C CYS A 68 -10.47 7.87 12.95
N ASP A 69 -10.86 7.01 12.00
CA ASP A 69 -12.26 6.64 11.74
C ASP A 69 -13.16 7.87 11.56
N LEU A 70 -12.70 8.84 10.76
CA LEU A 70 -13.50 10.02 10.45
C LEU A 70 -14.75 9.63 9.63
N PRO A 71 -15.81 10.46 9.65
CA PRO A 71 -16.99 10.23 8.83
C PRO A 71 -16.68 9.97 7.35
N ASP A 72 -17.43 9.05 6.74
CA ASP A 72 -17.23 8.59 5.35
C ASP A 72 -17.17 9.74 4.32
N ASP A 73 -17.93 10.81 4.53
CA ASP A 73 -17.93 11.99 3.66
C ASP A 73 -16.60 12.76 3.72
N GLN A 74 -15.96 12.83 4.89
CA GLN A 74 -14.65 13.44 5.05
C GLN A 74 -13.53 12.59 4.44
N ILE A 75 -13.62 11.27 4.59
CA ILE A 75 -12.69 10.32 3.95
C ILE A 75 -12.85 10.40 2.42
N ALA A 76 -14.09 10.39 1.91
CA ALA A 76 -14.37 10.51 0.48
C ALA A 76 -13.89 11.85 -0.10
N ALA A 77 -14.04 12.95 0.63
CA ALA A 77 -13.48 14.24 0.25
C ALA A 77 -11.94 14.20 0.13
N ALA A 78 -11.25 13.48 1.03
CA ALA A 78 -9.81 13.29 0.97
C ALA A 78 -9.39 12.45 -0.26
N TYR A 79 -10.08 11.34 -0.55
CA TYR A 79 -9.86 10.56 -1.78
C TYR A 79 -10.02 11.42 -3.04
N ASN A 80 -11.08 12.22 -3.10
CA ASN A 80 -11.34 13.13 -4.22
C ASN A 80 -10.24 14.21 -4.36
N ALA A 81 -9.70 14.71 -3.24
CA ALA A 81 -8.58 15.66 -3.25
C ALA A 81 -7.32 15.03 -3.86
N VAL A 82 -7.00 13.77 -3.52
CA VAL A 82 -5.90 13.03 -4.15
C VAL A 82 -6.16 12.84 -5.64
N ALA A 83 -7.35 12.37 -6.03
CA ALA A 83 -7.73 12.16 -7.42
C ALA A 83 -7.55 13.42 -8.27
N ASN A 84 -8.00 14.56 -7.76
CA ASN A 84 -7.84 15.86 -8.41
C ASN A 84 -6.37 16.15 -8.78
N THR A 85 -5.40 15.74 -7.97
CA THR A 85 -3.96 15.97 -8.28
C THR A 85 -3.50 15.18 -9.48
N TYR A 86 -4.01 13.96 -9.65
CA TYR A 86 -3.75 13.13 -10.83
C TYR A 86 -4.43 13.70 -12.07
N ILE A 87 -5.68 14.19 -11.94
CA ILE A 87 -6.41 14.85 -13.04
C ILE A 87 -5.61 16.04 -13.58
N GLN A 88 -5.06 16.90 -12.71
CA GLN A 88 -4.24 18.05 -13.14
C GLN A 88 -2.96 17.65 -13.86
N GLN A 89 -2.44 16.46 -13.58
CA GLN A 89 -1.25 15.91 -14.23
C GLN A 89 -1.58 14.99 -15.41
N ALA A 90 -2.85 14.95 -15.85
CA ALA A 90 -3.35 14.09 -16.91
C ALA A 90 -3.10 12.57 -16.68
N ASP A 91 -2.98 12.16 -15.42
CA ASP A 91 -2.84 10.75 -15.03
C ASP A 91 -4.23 10.19 -14.70
N TYR A 92 -5.06 10.04 -15.74
CA TYR A 92 -6.49 9.78 -15.57
C TYR A 92 -6.78 8.39 -15.00
N HIS A 93 -5.92 7.40 -15.26
CA HIS A 93 -6.11 6.04 -14.74
C HIS A 93 -5.87 5.97 -13.23
N ARG A 94 -4.85 6.65 -12.70
CA ARG A 94 -4.69 6.77 -11.24
C ARG A 94 -5.74 7.68 -10.61
N ALA A 95 -6.17 8.74 -11.30
CA ALA A 95 -7.30 9.53 -10.83
C ALA A 95 -8.56 8.67 -10.69
N TRP A 96 -8.87 7.85 -11.69
CA TRP A 96 -9.98 6.91 -11.68
C TRP A 96 -9.88 5.92 -10.51
N ALA A 97 -8.70 5.34 -10.26
CA ALA A 97 -8.45 4.47 -9.12
C ALA A 97 -8.90 5.08 -7.78
N TRP A 98 -8.50 6.34 -7.52
CA TRP A 98 -8.87 7.07 -6.31
C TRP A 98 -10.36 7.42 -6.24
N LEU A 99 -10.96 7.83 -7.37
CA LEU A 99 -12.39 8.16 -7.43
C LEU A 99 -13.28 6.93 -7.16
N MET A 100 -12.81 5.74 -7.55
CA MET A 100 -13.52 4.48 -7.35
C MET A 100 -13.50 3.99 -5.89
N LEU A 101 -12.73 4.62 -4.99
CA LEU A 101 -12.83 4.34 -3.54
C LEU A 101 -14.13 4.87 -2.92
N ALA A 102 -14.69 5.95 -3.49
CA ALA A 102 -15.97 6.51 -3.08
C ALA A 102 -16.76 7.00 -4.30
N PRO A 103 -17.22 6.09 -5.18
CA PRO A 103 -17.78 6.46 -6.49
C PRO A 103 -19.15 7.15 -6.40
N GLY A 104 -19.82 7.07 -5.24
CA GLY A 104 -21.09 7.74 -4.97
C GLY A 104 -20.95 9.13 -4.32
N TYR A 105 -19.74 9.55 -3.92
CA TYR A 105 -19.51 10.88 -3.38
C TYR A 105 -19.75 11.94 -4.47
N PRO A 106 -20.51 13.03 -4.23
CA PRO A 106 -20.96 13.93 -5.30
C PRO A 106 -19.82 14.47 -6.17
N GLU A 107 -18.70 14.87 -5.57
CA GLU A 107 -17.54 15.37 -6.28
C GLU A 107 -16.80 14.25 -7.02
N SER A 108 -16.79 13.02 -6.49
CA SER A 108 -16.24 11.87 -7.21
C SER A 108 -17.05 11.58 -8.48
N VAL A 109 -18.39 11.64 -8.39
CA VAL A 109 -19.29 11.47 -9.55
C VAL A 109 -19.00 12.53 -10.61
N GLN A 110 -18.85 13.79 -10.21
CA GLN A 110 -18.52 14.89 -11.13
C GLN A 110 -17.16 14.66 -11.80
N ASN A 111 -16.14 14.31 -11.03
CA ASN A 111 -14.79 14.08 -11.56
C ASN A 111 -14.71 12.85 -12.47
N LEU A 112 -15.43 11.77 -12.15
CA LEU A 112 -15.58 10.60 -13.03
C LEU A 112 -16.19 11.00 -14.38
N ALA A 113 -17.20 11.87 -14.38
CA ALA A 113 -17.78 12.40 -15.62
C ALA A 113 -16.79 13.25 -16.42
N LEU A 114 -15.96 14.06 -15.74
CA LEU A 114 -14.95 14.92 -16.38
C LEU A 114 -13.84 14.11 -17.08
N ILE A 115 -13.42 12.98 -16.50
CA ILE A 115 -12.31 12.17 -17.05
C ILE A 115 -12.77 11.06 -18.01
N LYS A 116 -14.08 10.82 -18.13
CA LYS A 116 -14.62 9.71 -18.92
C LYS A 116 -14.09 9.66 -20.35
N ASP A 117 -14.14 10.78 -21.07
CA ASP A 117 -13.68 10.84 -22.45
C ASP A 117 -12.16 10.74 -22.57
N LYS A 118 -11.43 11.13 -21.52
CA LYS A 118 -9.96 10.99 -21.44
C LYS A 118 -9.56 9.53 -21.29
N LEU A 119 -10.22 8.79 -20.41
CA LEU A 119 -10.03 7.36 -20.25
C LEU A 119 -10.35 6.60 -21.54
N ALA A 120 -11.42 6.97 -22.24
CA ALA A 120 -11.80 6.36 -23.51
C ALA A 120 -10.79 6.64 -24.65
N ALA A 121 -10.11 7.80 -24.61
CA ALA A 121 -9.08 8.17 -25.57
C ALA A 121 -7.74 7.44 -25.34
N GLU A 122 -7.54 6.86 -24.15
CA GLU A 122 -6.32 6.17 -23.73
C GLU A 122 -6.61 4.72 -23.29
N PRO A 123 -7.15 3.87 -24.18
CA PRO A 123 -7.48 2.50 -23.83
C PRO A 123 -6.22 1.70 -23.52
N PHE A 124 -6.29 0.85 -22.51
CA PHE A 124 -5.19 -0.05 -22.18
C PHE A 124 -4.90 -1.03 -23.31
N SER A 125 -3.61 -1.35 -23.47
CA SER A 125 -3.18 -2.39 -24.40
C SER A 125 -3.68 -3.76 -23.94
N ARG A 126 -3.80 -4.71 -24.87
CA ARG A 126 -4.08 -6.12 -24.54
C ARG A 126 -2.88 -6.85 -23.91
N SER A 127 -1.69 -6.24 -23.91
CA SER A 127 -0.53 -6.78 -23.19
C SER A 127 -0.77 -6.67 -21.67
N PRO A 128 -0.36 -7.65 -20.87
CA PRO A 128 -0.44 -7.57 -19.40
C PRO A 128 0.59 -6.57 -18.81
N ASP A 129 1.53 -6.06 -19.61
CA ASP A 129 2.57 -5.12 -19.17
C ASP A 129 1.98 -3.88 -18.55
N GLY A 130 2.28 -3.59 -17.28
CA GLY A 130 1.65 -2.45 -16.62
C GLY A 130 1.83 -2.47 -15.12
N VAL A 131 1.18 -1.49 -14.48
CA VAL A 131 1.08 -1.41 -13.03
C VAL A 131 -0.38 -1.60 -12.65
N TRP A 132 -0.60 -2.55 -11.74
CA TRP A 132 -1.90 -2.94 -11.25
C TRP A 132 -1.98 -2.58 -9.78
N TRP A 133 -3.05 -1.92 -9.37
CA TRP A 133 -3.27 -1.44 -8.02
C TRP A 133 -4.46 -2.11 -7.35
N LYS A 134 -4.34 -2.33 -6.05
CA LYS A 134 -5.45 -2.73 -5.18
C LYS A 134 -5.33 -1.98 -3.87
N TYR A 135 -6.41 -1.35 -3.41
CA TYR A 135 -6.35 -0.50 -2.24
C TYR A 135 -6.04 -1.31 -0.98
N ALA A 136 -5.05 -0.86 -0.20
CA ALA A 136 -4.65 -1.50 1.05
C ALA A 136 -5.22 -0.79 2.29
N GLY A 137 -5.86 0.37 2.10
CA GLY A 137 -6.22 1.29 3.17
C GLY A 137 -5.07 2.23 3.53
N ARG A 138 -5.40 3.22 4.35
CA ARG A 138 -4.50 4.25 4.90
C ARG A 138 -3.75 4.99 3.81
N GLY A 139 -4.43 5.33 2.72
CA GLY A 139 -3.80 6.03 1.59
C GLY A 139 -2.82 5.21 0.76
N ILE A 140 -2.61 3.93 1.08
CA ILE A 140 -1.64 3.06 0.42
C ILE A 140 -2.33 2.06 -0.52
N TRP A 141 -1.65 1.78 -1.63
CA TRP A 141 -2.05 0.78 -2.61
C TRP A 141 -1.05 -0.39 -2.59
N GLN A 142 -1.57 -1.61 -2.63
CA GLN A 142 -0.78 -2.77 -3.06
C GLN A 142 -0.48 -2.61 -4.56
N SER A 143 0.67 -3.11 -5.01
CA SER A 143 1.07 -3.05 -6.42
C SER A 143 1.43 -4.43 -6.98
N ILE A 144 1.04 -4.68 -8.22
CA ILE A 144 1.64 -5.71 -9.07
C ILE A 144 2.17 -5.01 -10.30
N LYS A 145 3.48 -5.09 -10.54
CA LYS A 145 4.11 -4.61 -11.76
C LYS A 145 4.42 -5.79 -12.66
N VAL A 146 3.96 -5.70 -13.90
CA VAL A 146 4.18 -6.72 -14.92
C VAL A 146 5.02 -6.15 -16.05
N THR A 147 6.06 -6.88 -16.44
CA THR A 147 6.88 -6.54 -17.62
C THR A 147 7.14 -7.77 -18.47
N SER A 148 7.11 -7.63 -19.79
CA SER A 148 7.42 -8.70 -20.72
C SER A 148 8.87 -9.18 -20.54
N ALA A 149 9.05 -10.49 -20.46
CA ALA A 149 10.35 -11.14 -20.38
C ALA A 149 10.74 -11.86 -21.68
N GLY A 150 9.94 -11.69 -22.75
CA GLY A 150 10.09 -12.41 -24.02
C GLY A 150 9.70 -13.89 -23.91
N ASN A 151 9.64 -14.59 -25.06
CA ASN A 151 9.38 -16.04 -25.14
C ASN A 151 8.13 -16.49 -24.35
N ASP A 152 7.01 -15.79 -24.50
CA ASP A 152 5.76 -16.06 -23.77
C ASP A 152 5.93 -16.09 -22.24
N LYS A 153 6.79 -15.22 -21.72
CA LYS A 153 7.00 -15.03 -20.28
C LYS A 153 6.80 -13.57 -19.87
N ILE A 154 6.41 -13.39 -18.62
CA ILE A 154 6.31 -12.10 -17.95
C ILE A 154 7.05 -12.14 -16.62
N ASN A 155 7.63 -11.01 -16.23
CA ASN A 155 8.05 -10.76 -14.86
C ASN A 155 6.87 -10.19 -14.08
N VAL A 156 6.65 -10.73 -12.89
CA VAL A 156 5.63 -10.28 -11.95
C VAL A 156 6.35 -9.86 -10.68
N ASP A 157 6.18 -8.60 -10.29
CA ASP A 157 6.73 -8.00 -9.09
C ASP A 157 5.56 -7.51 -8.23
N PHE A 158 5.36 -8.13 -7.07
CA PHE A 158 4.22 -7.87 -6.19
C PHE A 158 4.69 -7.22 -4.90
N GLU A 159 4.05 -6.11 -4.52
CA GLU A 159 4.19 -5.46 -3.23
C GLU A 159 2.84 -5.44 -2.52
N GLY A 160 2.72 -6.22 -1.45
CA GLY A 160 1.53 -6.37 -0.63
C GLY A 160 1.66 -5.65 0.71
N TYR A 161 0.56 -5.01 1.12
CA TYR A 161 0.42 -4.31 2.38
C TYR A 161 -0.85 -4.79 3.10
N ALA A 162 -0.82 -4.87 4.43
CA ALA A 162 -1.99 -5.06 5.27
C ALA A 162 -1.82 -4.29 6.60
N PHE A 163 -2.71 -3.34 6.86
CA PHE A 163 -2.67 -2.56 8.10
C PHE A 163 -3.43 -3.25 9.23
N GLY A 164 -2.84 -3.22 10.43
CA GLY A 164 -3.54 -3.51 11.67
C GLY A 164 -4.31 -2.28 12.19
N LEU A 165 -4.97 -2.44 13.34
CA LEU A 165 -5.79 -1.38 13.97
C LEU A 165 -5.00 -0.07 14.17
N MET A 166 -3.76 -0.17 14.65
CA MET A 166 -2.85 0.97 14.86
C MET A 166 -1.83 1.10 13.72
N GLY A 167 -2.30 0.89 12.49
CA GLY A 167 -1.48 0.72 11.30
C GLY A 167 -0.50 1.87 11.03
N LEU A 168 -0.89 3.12 11.29
CA LEU A 168 0.02 4.26 11.12
C LEU A 168 1.12 4.35 12.19
N TYR A 169 0.94 3.70 13.34
CA TYR A 169 1.94 3.69 14.41
C TYR A 169 2.88 2.49 14.32
N ASN A 170 2.34 1.32 13.95
CA ASN A 170 3.09 0.07 13.92
C ASN A 170 3.63 -0.26 12.52
N GLY A 171 3.17 0.45 11.49
CA GLY A 171 3.39 0.09 10.10
C GLY A 171 2.49 -1.06 9.64
N PRO A 172 2.37 -1.26 8.32
CA PRO A 172 1.66 -2.41 7.75
C PRO A 172 2.52 -3.67 7.83
N ASN A 173 1.87 -4.83 7.85
CA ASN A 173 2.49 -6.07 7.45
C ASN A 173 2.76 -6.03 5.95
N MET A 174 3.87 -6.63 5.54
CA MET A 174 4.39 -6.57 4.18
C MET A 174 4.51 -7.97 3.57
N GLY A 175 4.36 -8.05 2.26
CA GLY A 175 4.67 -9.24 1.47
C GLY A 175 5.25 -8.82 0.12
N HIS A 176 6.25 -9.55 -0.36
CA HIS A 176 6.90 -9.24 -1.62
C HIS A 176 7.29 -10.52 -2.35
N PHE A 177 7.22 -10.50 -3.68
CA PHE A 177 7.89 -11.48 -4.50
C PHE A 177 8.20 -10.90 -5.89
N VAL A 178 9.25 -11.44 -6.52
CA VAL A 178 9.52 -11.23 -7.95
C VAL A 178 9.69 -12.59 -8.61
N ARG A 179 8.92 -12.87 -9.67
CA ARG A 179 9.02 -14.13 -10.42
C ARG A 179 8.82 -13.92 -11.91
N THR A 180 9.62 -14.61 -12.71
CA THR A 180 9.38 -14.75 -14.15
C THR A 180 8.55 -16.01 -14.39
N VAL A 181 7.39 -15.86 -15.03
CA VAL A 181 6.43 -16.94 -15.23
C VAL A 181 6.01 -17.03 -16.69
N ALA A 182 5.62 -18.24 -17.11
CA ALA A 182 4.98 -18.41 -18.41
C ALA A 182 3.63 -17.68 -18.42
N PHE A 183 3.33 -17.05 -19.56
CA PHE A 183 2.12 -16.31 -19.81
C PHE A 183 1.44 -16.86 -21.07
N SER A 184 0.20 -17.31 -20.93
CA SER A 184 -0.56 -17.85 -22.06
C SER A 184 -2.05 -17.58 -21.89
N GLY A 185 -2.70 -17.17 -22.97
CA GLY A 185 -4.15 -16.97 -22.99
C GLY A 185 -4.67 -16.01 -21.93
N ASN A 186 -3.93 -14.93 -21.63
CA ASN A 186 -4.23 -13.95 -20.56
C ASN A 186 -4.15 -14.51 -19.13
N HIS A 187 -3.45 -15.64 -18.94
CA HIS A 187 -3.24 -16.24 -17.64
C HIS A 187 -1.76 -16.42 -17.35
N ALA A 188 -1.40 -16.30 -16.08
CA ALA A 188 -0.12 -16.71 -15.54
C ALA A 188 -0.32 -17.39 -14.18
N THR A 189 0.63 -18.21 -13.77
CA THR A 189 0.64 -18.78 -12.41
C THR A 189 2.03 -18.59 -11.81
N VAL A 190 2.08 -17.82 -10.73
CA VAL A 190 3.27 -17.70 -9.88
C VAL A 190 3.26 -18.85 -8.89
N LYS A 191 4.36 -19.58 -8.83
CA LYS A 191 4.59 -20.63 -7.84
C LYS A 191 5.63 -20.09 -6.87
N LEU A 192 5.29 -20.07 -5.58
CA LEU A 192 6.24 -19.77 -4.51
C LEU A 192 6.54 -21.07 -3.77
N ARG A 193 7.82 -21.44 -3.72
CA ARG A 193 8.33 -22.65 -3.07
C ARG A 193 9.52 -22.30 -2.19
N ASP A 194 9.72 -23.03 -1.10
CA ASP A 194 10.94 -22.92 -0.30
C ASP A 194 12.20 -23.20 -1.12
N ASP A 195 12.14 -24.16 -2.05
CA ASP A 195 13.29 -24.59 -2.87
C ASP A 195 13.70 -23.59 -3.97
N ASP A 196 12.96 -22.49 -4.16
CA ASP A 196 13.29 -21.47 -5.16
C ASP A 196 14.43 -20.54 -4.69
N ASP A 197 14.75 -20.54 -3.40
CA ASP A 197 15.94 -19.94 -2.79
C ASP A 197 16.77 -21.05 -2.15
N ASP A 198 18.02 -21.23 -2.60
CA ASP A 198 18.96 -22.29 -2.21
C ASP A 198 19.22 -22.37 -0.69
N VAL A 199 18.31 -23.00 0.06
CA VAL A 199 18.53 -23.51 1.41
C VAL A 199 17.79 -24.83 1.54
N SER A 200 18.53 -25.92 1.32
CA SER A 200 18.18 -27.28 1.72
C SER A 200 17.76 -27.31 3.20
N SER A 201 16.44 -27.24 3.46
CA SER A 201 15.86 -27.77 4.68
C SER A 201 14.86 -28.85 4.29
N ASN A 202 15.31 -30.09 4.42
CA ASN A 202 14.54 -31.29 4.15
C ASN A 202 13.59 -31.53 5.34
N ASP A 203 12.63 -30.63 5.53
CA ASP A 203 11.59 -30.73 6.56
C ASP A 203 10.21 -30.66 5.88
N THR A 204 9.82 -31.80 5.31
CA THR A 204 8.67 -31.95 4.40
C THR A 204 7.32 -31.98 5.11
N ASP A 205 7.27 -31.63 6.41
CA ASP A 205 6.08 -31.76 7.25
C ASP A 205 5.93 -30.62 8.28
N SER A 206 6.35 -29.40 7.91
CA SER A 206 6.04 -28.19 8.68
C SER A 206 4.98 -27.33 7.96
N ASP A 207 3.98 -26.87 8.72
CA ASP A 207 2.96 -25.90 8.28
C ASP A 207 3.57 -24.52 7.91
N ASP A 208 4.90 -24.39 8.10
CA ASP A 208 5.72 -23.21 7.84
C ASP A 208 6.38 -23.22 6.44
N SER A 209 6.22 -24.29 5.65
CA SER A 209 6.79 -24.37 4.30
C SER A 209 6.07 -23.45 3.29
N ILE A 210 6.84 -22.63 2.55
CA ILE A 210 6.30 -21.80 1.47
C ILE A 210 5.88 -22.72 0.32
N ASN A 211 4.58 -22.77 0.07
CA ASN A 211 4.00 -23.63 -0.96
C ASN A 211 2.67 -23.08 -1.48
N CYS A 212 2.70 -21.95 -2.16
CA CYS A 212 1.49 -21.34 -2.71
C CYS A 212 1.52 -21.16 -4.23
N ASN A 213 0.33 -21.18 -4.84
CA ASN A 213 0.14 -20.84 -6.25
C ASN A 213 -0.74 -19.61 -6.34
N ILE A 214 -0.27 -18.59 -7.05
CA ILE A 214 -1.01 -17.35 -7.29
C ILE A 214 -1.36 -17.33 -8.77
N HIS A 215 -2.64 -17.48 -9.07
CA HIS A 215 -3.19 -17.43 -10.41
C HIS A 215 -3.56 -16.00 -10.76
N LEU A 216 -3.05 -15.55 -11.91
CA LEU A 216 -3.27 -14.21 -12.45
C LEU A 216 -4.11 -14.34 -13.72
N GLN A 217 -5.24 -13.65 -13.78
CA GLN A 217 -6.10 -13.58 -14.96
C GLN A 217 -6.28 -12.12 -15.37
N PHE A 218 -5.83 -11.79 -16.58
CA PHE A 218 -5.76 -10.42 -17.09
C PHE A 218 -6.92 -10.10 -18.05
N THR A 219 -7.53 -8.93 -17.86
CA THR A 219 -8.23 -8.17 -18.90
C THR A 219 -7.39 -6.92 -19.21
N PRO A 220 -7.74 -6.09 -20.22
CA PRO A 220 -6.98 -4.87 -20.47
C PRO A 220 -6.89 -3.92 -19.27
N ASP A 221 -7.94 -3.86 -18.44
CA ASP A 221 -8.15 -2.88 -17.37
C ASP A 221 -8.22 -3.49 -15.96
N GLN A 222 -8.38 -4.81 -15.83
CA GLN A 222 -8.46 -5.51 -14.56
C GLN A 222 -7.55 -6.75 -14.50
N LEU A 223 -7.08 -7.05 -13.31
CA LEU A 223 -6.37 -8.29 -12.99
C LEU A 223 -7.11 -8.98 -11.85
N THR A 224 -7.57 -10.21 -12.08
CA THR A 224 -8.14 -11.06 -11.02
C THR A 224 -7.06 -12.00 -10.52
N VAL A 225 -6.84 -11.99 -9.20
CA VAL A 225 -5.84 -12.81 -8.53
C VAL A 225 -6.52 -13.78 -7.58
N THR A 226 -6.19 -15.06 -7.72
CA THR A 226 -6.64 -16.12 -6.81
C THR A 226 -5.47 -16.97 -6.34
N THR A 227 -5.42 -17.25 -5.05
CA THR A 227 -4.30 -17.93 -4.42
C THR A 227 -4.74 -19.25 -3.81
N VAL A 228 -4.04 -20.32 -4.16
CA VAL A 228 -4.16 -21.64 -3.54
C VAL A 228 -3.15 -21.74 -2.39
N ARG A 229 -3.66 -22.07 -1.20
CA ARG A 229 -2.92 -22.07 0.09
C ARG A 229 -2.33 -20.68 0.42
N PRO A 230 -3.18 -19.65 0.54
CA PRO A 230 -2.73 -18.27 0.77
C PRO A 230 -1.89 -18.08 2.05
N GLN A 231 -2.14 -18.89 3.08
CA GLN A 231 -1.37 -18.90 4.32
C GLN A 231 0.07 -19.41 4.15
N GLN A 232 0.35 -20.14 3.07
CA GLN A 232 1.68 -20.71 2.75
C GLN A 232 2.41 -19.89 1.68
N CYS A 233 2.08 -18.62 1.49
CA CYS A 233 2.83 -17.74 0.59
C CYS A 233 4.03 -17.06 1.23
N GLY A 234 4.25 -17.23 2.54
CA GLY A 234 5.33 -16.54 3.27
C GLY A 234 5.12 -15.03 3.38
N PHE A 235 3.92 -14.52 3.11
CA PHE A 235 3.62 -13.10 3.30
C PHE A 235 3.40 -12.77 4.77
N GLY A 236 3.64 -11.50 5.15
CA GLY A 236 3.32 -11.01 6.48
C GLY A 236 1.84 -11.22 6.84
N HIS A 237 1.54 -11.22 8.14
CA HIS A 237 0.20 -11.52 8.64
C HIS A 237 -0.89 -10.66 7.95
N ASN A 238 -1.97 -11.29 7.50
CA ASN A 238 -3.08 -10.71 6.72
C ASN A 238 -2.73 -10.13 5.34
N VAL A 239 -1.47 -10.22 4.88
CA VAL A 239 -1.12 -9.79 3.53
C VAL A 239 -1.60 -10.82 2.53
N THR A 240 -2.32 -10.37 1.50
CA THR A 240 -2.85 -11.24 0.46
C THR A 240 -2.80 -10.57 -0.90
N ALA A 241 -2.44 -11.36 -1.91
CA ALA A 241 -2.53 -10.95 -3.31
C ALA A 241 -3.94 -11.11 -3.89
N ASN A 242 -4.82 -11.86 -3.21
CA ASN A 242 -6.19 -12.17 -3.69
C ASN A 242 -7.00 -10.90 -3.97
N GLY A 243 -7.86 -11.00 -4.98
CA GLY A 243 -8.88 -10.00 -5.28
C GLY A 243 -8.79 -9.46 -6.70
N THR A 244 -9.54 -8.38 -6.93
CA THR A 244 -9.55 -7.66 -8.21
C THR A 244 -8.66 -6.43 -8.10
N TRP A 245 -7.80 -6.28 -9.08
CA TRP A 245 -6.83 -5.21 -9.22
C TRP A 245 -7.18 -4.39 -10.45
N ILE A 246 -6.90 -3.10 -10.39
CA ILE A 246 -7.15 -2.15 -11.47
C ILE A 246 -5.85 -1.74 -12.12
N ARG A 247 -5.81 -1.66 -13.45
CA ARG A 247 -4.64 -1.15 -14.15
C ARG A 247 -4.57 0.36 -14.04
N VAL A 248 -3.37 0.87 -13.79
CA VAL A 248 -3.11 2.31 -13.70
C VAL A 248 -1.98 2.79 -14.61
N GLN A 249 -1.30 1.86 -15.28
CA GLN A 249 -0.24 2.12 -16.27
C GLN A 249 -0.15 0.95 -17.25
#